data_AF-A0A453HF81-F1
#
_entry.id   AF-A0A453HF81-F1
#
_cell.length_a   1.000
_cell.length_b   1.000
_cell.length_c   1.000
_cell.angle_alpha   90.00
_cell.angle_beta   90.00
_cell.angle_gamma   90.00
#
_symmetry.space_group_name_H-M   'P 1'
#
loop_
_entity.id
_entity.type
_entity.pdbx_description
1 polymer ?
#
loop_
_entity_poly.entity_id
_entity_poly.type
_entity_poly.pdbx_seq_one_letter_code
_entity_poly.pdbx_strand_id
1 'polypeptide(L)'
;LTCLINDSAGVVATNTAAVQLANARDKPCVALFSSKAKARLFLPYAEERKSCTVVASATGKLAGIDIEAVKKAVKDLEPAPSFALAQT
;
A
#
# COMPACT_ATOMS: atom_id res chain seq x y z
N LEU A 1 5.73 14.91 -5.56
CA LEU A 1 5.13 13.58 -5.31
C LEU A 1 5.45 13.05 -3.91
N THR A 2 6.72 12.95 -3.50
CA THR A 2 7.09 12.44 -2.16
C THR A 2 6.46 13.22 -1.00
N CYS A 3 6.42 14.55 -1.06
CA CYS A 3 5.75 15.35 -0.02
C CYS A 3 4.26 15.00 0.11
N LEU A 4 3.58 14.72 -1.01
CA LEU A 4 2.17 14.31 -1.03
C LEU A 4 1.98 12.90 -0.43
N ILE A 5 2.91 11.98 -0.68
CA ILE A 5 2.88 10.63 -0.09
C ILE A 5 3.12 10.69 1.42
N ASN A 6 4.01 11.56 1.88
CA ASN A 6 4.27 11.73 3.31
C ASN A 6 3.05 12.30 4.04
N ASP A 7 2.37 13.27 3.41
CA ASP A 7 1.21 13.97 3.96
C ASP A 7 -0.11 13.18 3.84
N SER A 8 -0.16 12.11 3.04
CA SER A 8 -1.37 11.27 2.93
C SER A 8 -1.59 10.40 4.19
N ALA A 9 -2.75 9.78 4.34
CA ALA A 9 -2.93 8.72 5.36
C ALA A 9 -2.23 7.42 4.93
N GLY A 10 -2.27 7.12 3.63
CA GLY A 10 -1.62 5.98 3.00
C GLY A 10 -1.68 6.09 1.49
N VAL A 11 -1.22 5.06 0.78
CA VAL A 11 -1.19 5.01 -0.69
C VAL A 11 -1.84 3.74 -1.20
N VAL A 12 -2.80 3.87 -2.10
CA VAL A 12 -3.32 2.75 -2.90
C VAL A 12 -2.83 2.93 -4.33
N ALA A 13 -2.03 1.99 -4.84
CA ALA A 13 -1.45 2.12 -6.17
C ALA A 13 -1.18 0.76 -6.81
N THR A 14 -1.13 0.71 -8.14
CA THR A 14 -0.64 -0.44 -8.90
C THR A 14 0.90 -0.49 -8.87
N ASN A 15 1.53 -1.38 -9.63
CA ASN A 15 2.99 -1.60 -9.75
C ASN A 15 3.78 -0.39 -10.30
N THR A 16 3.71 0.74 -9.61
CA THR A 16 4.30 2.03 -9.97
C THR A 16 5.32 2.46 -8.92
N ALA A 17 6.09 3.51 -9.23
CA ALA A 17 7.06 4.09 -8.31
C ALA A 17 6.42 4.62 -7.00
N ALA A 18 5.11 4.93 -6.99
CA ALA A 18 4.42 5.39 -5.78
C ALA A 18 4.47 4.35 -4.65
N VAL A 19 4.38 3.06 -4.99
CA VAL A 19 4.49 1.96 -4.02
C VAL A 19 5.91 1.89 -3.43
N GLN A 20 6.92 2.07 -4.28
CA GLN A 20 8.33 2.07 -3.84
C GLN A 20 8.62 3.27 -2.93
N LEU A 21 8.09 4.44 -3.27
CA LEU A 21 8.23 5.65 -2.46
C LEU A 21 7.50 5.53 -1.12
N ALA A 22 6.29 4.98 -1.10
CA ALA A 22 5.55 4.71 0.13
C ALA A 22 6.34 3.76 1.04
N ASN A 23 6.82 2.64 0.49
CA ASN A 23 7.65 1.69 1.23
C ASN A 23 8.96 2.31 1.76
N ALA A 24 9.64 3.15 0.97
CA ALA A 24 10.87 3.84 1.39
C ALA A 24 10.63 4.87 2.50
N ARG A 25 9.40 5.37 2.63
CA ARG A 25 8.97 6.34 3.66
C ARG A 25 8.23 5.71 4.81
N ASP A 26 8.18 4.38 4.85
CA ASP A 26 7.41 3.58 5.81
C ASP A 26 5.95 4.03 5.93
N LYS A 27 5.37 4.42 4.79
CA LYS A 27 4.00 4.88 4.71
C LYS A 27 3.08 3.69 4.47
N PRO A 28 1.94 3.59 5.18
CA PRO A 28 0.93 2.57 4.91
C PRO A 28 0.57 2.53 3.42
N CYS A 29 0.67 1.36 2.78
CA CYS A 29 0.27 1.19 1.39
C CYS A 29 -0.49 -0.09 1.10
N VAL A 30 -1.35 -0.01 0.09
CA VAL A 30 -2.02 -1.16 -0.55
C VAL A 30 -1.55 -1.22 -2.00
N ALA A 31 -0.74 -2.22 -2.30
CA ALA A 31 -0.14 -2.41 -3.62
C ALA A 31 -0.96 -3.43 -4.43
N LEU A 32 -1.49 -2.97 -5.56
CA LEU A 32 -2.39 -3.74 -6.43
C LEU A 32 -1.60 -4.39 -7.57
N PHE A 33 -1.68 -5.71 -7.69
CA PHE A 33 -0.99 -6.46 -8.75
C PHE A 33 -1.93 -7.36 -9.53
N SER A 34 -1.58 -7.56 -10.81
CA SER A 34 -2.32 -8.49 -11.67
C SER A 34 -2.02 -9.96 -11.29
N SER A 35 -0.95 -10.25 -10.57
CA SER A 35 -0.60 -11.61 -10.09
C SER A 35 0.38 -11.55 -8.93
N LYS A 36 0.40 -12.61 -8.10
CA LYS A 36 1.34 -12.74 -6.96
C LYS A 36 2.81 -12.80 -7.42
N ALA A 37 3.09 -13.45 -8.55
CA ALA A 37 4.45 -13.56 -9.08
C ALA A 37 5.05 -12.19 -9.42
N LYS A 38 4.28 -11.31 -10.08
CA LYS A 38 4.70 -9.94 -10.38
C LYS A 38 4.91 -9.10 -9.12
N ALA A 39 4.07 -9.30 -8.10
CA ALA A 39 4.24 -8.62 -6.83
C ALA A 39 5.58 -8.98 -6.16
N ARG A 40 5.94 -10.26 -6.14
CA ARG A 40 7.22 -10.74 -5.58
C ARG A 40 8.45 -10.19 -6.32
N LEU A 41 8.37 -10.08 -7.64
CA LEU A 41 9.47 -9.49 -8.44
C LEU A 41 9.60 -7.98 -8.22
N PHE A 42 8.49 -7.27 -8.03
CA PHE A 42 8.49 -5.81 -7.86
C PHE A 42 8.76 -5.38 -6.41
N LEU A 43 8.31 -6.17 -5.43
CA LEU A 43 8.50 -5.97 -3.98
C LEU A 43 9.07 -7.24 -3.34
N PRO A 44 10.36 -7.54 -3.56
CA PRO A 44 10.99 -8.71 -2.95
C PRO A 44 10.98 -8.67 -1.41
N TYR A 45 10.90 -7.46 -0.83
CA TYR A 45 10.90 -7.21 0.62
C TYR A 45 9.50 -7.13 1.24
N ALA A 46 8.42 -7.38 0.47
CA ALA A 46 7.05 -7.20 0.97
C ALA A 46 6.71 -8.11 2.16
N GLU A 47 7.36 -9.26 2.29
CA GLU A 47 7.13 -10.17 3.43
C GLU A 47 7.92 -9.73 4.68
N GLU A 48 8.94 -8.89 4.53
CA GLU A 48 9.78 -8.39 5.63
C GLU A 48 9.28 -7.04 6.17
N ARG A 49 8.70 -6.20 5.31
CA ARG A 49 8.19 -4.87 5.68
C ARG A 49 6.67 -4.87 5.81
N LYS A 50 6.18 -4.55 7.01
CA LYS A 50 4.76 -4.58 7.37
C LYS A 50 3.94 -3.40 6.84
N SER A 51 4.57 -2.33 6.34
CA SER A 51 3.88 -1.11 5.92
C SER A 51 3.15 -1.23 4.59
N CYS A 52 3.37 -2.27 3.79
CA CYS A 52 2.69 -2.43 2.51
C CYS A 52 1.96 -3.77 2.35
N THR A 53 0.64 -3.70 2.23
CA THR A 53 -0.21 -4.86 1.95
C THR A 53 -0.31 -5.09 0.45
N VAL A 54 0.05 -6.29 -0.01
CA VAL A 54 -0.06 -6.68 -1.42
C VAL A 54 -1.41 -7.35 -1.68
N VAL A 55 -2.19 -6.81 -2.60
CA VAL A 55 -3.41 -7.43 -3.13
C VAL A 55 -3.18 -7.82 -4.58
N ALA A 56 -3.23 -9.11 -4.88
CA ALA A 56 -2.98 -9.64 -6.21
C ALA A 56 -4.21 -10.36 -6.77
N SER A 57 -4.53 -10.12 -8.04
CA SER A 57 -5.60 -10.85 -8.72
C SER A 57 -5.24 -12.33 -8.91
N ALA A 58 -6.26 -13.19 -8.75
CA ALA A 58 -6.18 -14.61 -9.08
C ALA A 58 -6.24 -14.87 -10.60
N THR A 59 -6.78 -13.92 -11.38
CA THR A 59 -7.04 -14.09 -12.82
C THR A 59 -5.86 -13.69 -13.72
N GLY A 60 -4.79 -13.13 -13.15
CA GLY A 60 -3.67 -12.58 -13.93
C GLY A 60 -3.90 -11.17 -14.45
N LYS A 61 -5.12 -10.62 -14.33
CA LYS A 61 -5.54 -9.30 -14.83
C LYS A 61 -5.94 -8.38 -13.67
N LEU A 62 -5.61 -7.09 -13.78
CA LEU A 62 -5.96 -6.12 -12.74
C LEU A 62 -7.48 -5.96 -12.56
N ALA A 63 -8.26 -6.10 -13.64
CA ALA A 63 -9.72 -6.05 -13.60
C ALA A 63 -10.35 -7.15 -12.74
N GLY A 64 -9.64 -8.26 -12.50
CA GLY A 64 -10.09 -9.34 -11.63
C GLY A 64 -9.55 -9.23 -10.20
N ILE A 65 -9.18 -8.04 -9.74
CA ILE A 65 -8.82 -7.82 -8.33
C ILE A 65 -10.07 -7.99 -7.47
N ASP A 66 -9.90 -8.63 -6.32
CA ASP A 66 -10.91 -8.68 -5.29
C ASP A 66 -11.03 -7.31 -4.61
N ILE A 67 -12.09 -6.57 -4.96
CA ILE A 67 -12.36 -5.24 -4.44
C ILE A 67 -12.63 -5.28 -2.93
N GLU A 68 -13.23 -6.34 -2.41
CA GLU A 68 -13.52 -6.46 -0.98
C GLU A 68 -12.23 -6.66 -0.17
N ALA A 69 -11.28 -7.44 -0.71
CA ALA A 69 -9.94 -7.52 -0.15
C ALA A 69 -9.23 -6.15 -0.14
N VAL A 70 -9.38 -5.35 -1.21
CA VAL A 70 -8.82 -3.99 -1.25
C VAL A 70 -9.47 -3.09 -0.21
N LYS A 71 -10.80 -3.05 -0.12
CA LYS A 71 -11.53 -2.24 0.87
C LYS A 71 -11.13 -2.60 2.30
N LYS A 72 -10.97 -3.89 2.59
CA LYS A 72 -10.49 -4.36 3.89
C LYS A 72 -9.08 -3.84 4.17
N ALA A 73 -8.15 -4.02 3.23
CA ALA A 73 -6.78 -3.54 3.37
C ALA A 73 -6.69 -2.00 3.51
N VAL A 74 -7.60 -1.25 2.88
CA VAL A 74 -7.67 0.21 3.00
C VAL A 74 -8.17 0.65 4.37
N LYS A 75 -9.12 -0.08 4.99
CA LYS A 75 -9.53 0.20 6.37
C LYS A 75 -8.38 0.00 7.36
N ASP A 76 -7.49 -0.95 7.08
CA ASP A 76 -6.29 -1.19 7.89
C ASP A 76 -5.22 -0.08 7.72
N LEU A 77 -5.37 0.84 6.74
CA LEU A 77 -4.53 2.03 6.59
C LEU A 77 -4.91 3.15 7.57
N GLU A 78 -5.99 3.01 8.35
CA GLU A 78 -6.44 4.09 9.22
C GLU A 78 -5.30 4.53 10.16
N PRO A 79 -4.99 5.84 10.18
CA PRO A 79 -3.95 6.33 11.06
C PRO A 79 -4.35 6.01 12.50
N ALA A 80 -3.40 5.47 13.28
CA ALA A 80 -3.52 5.56 14.72
C ALA A 80 -3.86 7.02 15.06
N PRO A 81 -4.87 7.30 15.91
CA PRO A 81 -5.27 8.67 16.18
C PRO A 81 -4.03 9.44 16.62
N SER A 82 -3.57 10.36 15.77
CA SER A 82 -2.54 11.29 16.19
C SER A 82 -3.26 12.20 17.16
N PHE A 83 -3.17 11.90 18.45
CA PHE A 83 -3.25 12.94 19.45
C PHE A 83 -2.12 13.90 19.11
N ALA A 84 -2.45 14.91 18.30
CA ALA A 84 -1.68 16.12 18.24
C ALA A 84 -1.68 16.66 19.66
N LEU A 85 -0.63 16.33 20.41
CA LEU A 85 -0.19 17.12 21.55
C LEU A 85 0.20 18.49 20.98
N ALA A 86 -0.81 19.30 20.69
CA ALA A 86 -0.67 20.74 20.73
C ALA A 86 -0.51 21.11 22.21
N GLN A 87 0.70 20.87 22.72
CA GLN A 87 1.16 21.55 23.93
C GLN A 87 1.63 22.94 23.49
N THR A 88 0.78 23.93 23.72
CA THR A 88 1.17 25.32 23.95
C THR A 88 0.26 25.88 25.03
#